data_AF-A0A1J5TZE7-F1
#
_entry.id   AF-A0A1J5TZE7-F1
#
_cell.length_a   1.000
_cell.length_b   1.000
_cell.length_c   1.000
_cell.angle_alpha   90.00
_cell.angle_beta   90.00
_cell.angle_gamma   90.00
#
_symmetry.space_group_name_H-M   'P 1'
#
loop_
_entity.id
_entity.type
_entity.pdbx_description
1 polymer ?
#
loop_
_entity_poly.entity_id
_entity_poly.type
_entity_poly.pdbx_seq_one_letter_code
_entity_poly.pdbx_strand_id
1 'polypeptide(L)'
;MTQNRYQAAIAAFDKANSEDPNKEIFNGKEYPKELLYAQRMTEMQERYAPEASEAVKLAVRAQHIQRWKTPRSNFPMDRQGYLQWRTGLYKFHAETAGRLMKEVGYDDEMIERVKTIVSKKALKMNPETQLMEDVVDLVFIEHYMLHFAGQHPEYDEAKWIEIIKKTWQKMSARAHDFTLAGKIKLPEALVPLILKAVKG
;
A
#
# COMPACT_ATOMS: atom_id res chain seq x y z
N MET A 1 8.51 -22.15 -15.68
CA MET A 1 9.36 -20.95 -15.94
C MET A 1 8.81 -19.69 -15.25
N THR A 2 7.49 -19.48 -15.20
CA THR A 2 6.84 -18.34 -14.51
C THR A 2 7.14 -18.27 -13.01
N GLN A 3 7.06 -19.38 -12.28
CA GLN A 3 7.33 -19.42 -10.84
C GLN A 3 8.73 -18.90 -10.46
N ASN A 4 9.74 -19.19 -11.29
CA ASN A 4 11.10 -18.75 -11.07
C ASN A 4 11.23 -17.21 -11.27
N ARG A 5 10.61 -16.66 -12.33
CA ARG A 5 10.58 -15.21 -12.58
C ARG A 5 9.85 -14.44 -11.48
N TYR A 6 8.70 -14.94 -11.03
CA TYR A 6 7.94 -14.33 -9.94
C TYR A 6 8.79 -14.26 -8.66
N GLN A 7 9.38 -15.38 -8.24
CA GLN A 7 10.24 -15.41 -7.06
C GLN A 7 11.45 -14.48 -7.20
N ALA A 8 12.06 -14.42 -8.38
CA ALA A 8 13.16 -13.50 -8.67
C ALA A 8 12.75 -12.02 -8.57
N ALA A 9 11.57 -11.65 -9.08
CA ALA A 9 11.05 -10.28 -8.94
C ALA A 9 10.77 -9.92 -7.48
N ILE A 10 10.14 -10.81 -6.71
CA ILE A 10 9.90 -10.59 -5.28
C ILE A 10 11.22 -10.39 -4.54
N ALA A 11 12.23 -11.24 -4.81
CA ALA A 11 13.55 -11.10 -4.21
C ALA A 11 14.25 -9.78 -4.62
N ALA A 12 14.08 -9.33 -5.86
CA ALA A 12 14.62 -8.06 -6.34
C ALA A 12 13.94 -6.86 -5.65
N PHE A 13 12.62 -6.88 -5.48
CA PHE A 13 11.88 -5.85 -4.76
C PHE A 13 12.27 -5.81 -3.28
N ASP A 14 12.38 -6.97 -2.65
CA ASP A 14 12.80 -7.08 -1.24
C ASP A 14 14.22 -6.58 -1.04
N LYS A 15 15.15 -6.93 -1.92
CA LYS A 15 16.51 -6.41 -1.90
C LYS A 15 16.50 -4.89 -1.98
N ALA A 16 15.73 -4.32 -2.92
CA ALA A 16 15.63 -2.88 -3.09
C ALA A 16 15.05 -2.16 -1.86
N ASN A 17 14.06 -2.75 -1.19
CA ASN A 17 13.46 -2.20 0.03
C ASN A 17 14.29 -2.47 1.30
N SER A 18 15.14 -3.50 1.29
CA SER A 18 16.05 -3.79 2.41
C SER A 18 17.11 -2.71 2.61
N GLU A 19 17.39 -1.92 1.57
CA GLU A 19 18.26 -0.75 1.61
C GLU A 19 17.67 0.43 2.40
N ASP A 20 16.42 0.36 2.84
CA ASP A 20 15.80 1.44 3.64
C ASP A 20 16.55 1.63 4.98
N PRO A 21 17.13 2.82 5.21
CA PRO A 21 17.82 3.13 6.46
C PRO A 21 16.83 3.29 7.62
N ASN A 22 15.56 3.59 7.35
CA ASN A 22 14.53 3.72 8.37
C ASN A 22 14.11 2.34 8.88
N LYS A 23 13.94 2.22 10.20
CA LYS A 23 13.63 0.94 10.86
C LYS A 23 12.30 1.00 11.59
N GLU A 24 11.59 -0.13 11.61
CA GLU A 24 10.40 -0.37 12.43
C GLU A 24 10.60 -1.64 13.25
N ILE A 25 10.11 -1.65 14.50
CA ILE A 25 10.09 -2.83 15.34
C ILE A 25 8.73 -3.52 15.20
N PHE A 26 8.74 -4.81 14.87
CA PHE A 26 7.55 -5.64 14.80
C PHE A 26 7.84 -7.00 15.43
N ASN A 27 6.98 -7.44 16.36
CA ASN A 27 7.15 -8.69 17.13
C ASN A 27 8.55 -8.84 17.74
N GLY A 28 9.10 -7.75 18.29
CA GLY A 28 10.43 -7.76 18.94
C GLY A 28 11.62 -7.81 17.99
N LYS A 29 11.41 -7.75 16.67
CA LYS A 29 12.47 -7.72 15.66
C LYS A 29 12.44 -6.40 14.88
N GLU A 30 13.62 -5.92 14.54
CA GLU A 30 13.80 -4.73 13.71
C GLU A 30 13.78 -5.07 12.21
N TYR A 31 13.10 -4.24 11.42
CA TYR A 31 12.98 -4.38 9.98
C TYR A 31 13.24 -3.05 9.26
N PRO A 32 13.84 -3.06 8.05
CA PRO A 32 13.74 -1.93 7.13
C PRO A 32 12.25 -1.59 6.88
N LYS A 33 11.89 -0.32 7.03
CA LYS A 33 10.49 0.12 7.07
C LYS A 33 9.72 -0.25 5.80
N GLU A 34 10.22 0.10 4.62
CA GLU A 34 9.52 -0.23 3.36
C GLU A 34 9.54 -1.74 3.05
N LEU A 35 10.49 -2.52 3.57
CA LEU A 35 10.47 -3.99 3.44
C LEU A 35 9.34 -4.59 4.27
N LEU A 36 9.19 -4.16 5.52
CA LEU A 36 8.10 -4.61 6.40
C LEU A 36 6.73 -4.24 5.82
N TYR A 37 6.61 -3.03 5.26
CA TYR A 37 5.38 -2.62 4.56
C TYR A 37 5.07 -3.57 3.38
N ALA A 38 6.04 -3.87 2.53
CA ALA A 38 5.87 -4.78 1.40
C ALA A 38 5.45 -6.20 1.84
N GLN A 39 5.98 -6.68 2.97
CA GLN A 39 5.60 -7.96 3.57
C GLN A 39 4.15 -7.97 4.05
N ARG A 40 3.74 -6.95 4.81
CA ARG A 40 2.34 -6.77 5.25
C ARG A 40 1.37 -6.67 4.08
N MET A 41 1.75 -5.98 3.02
CA MET A 41 0.98 -5.90 1.77
C MET A 41 0.73 -7.27 1.15
N THR A 42 1.76 -8.11 1.03
CA THR A 42 1.62 -9.49 0.53
C THR A 42 0.75 -10.34 1.46
N GLU A 43 1.00 -10.33 2.76
CA GLU A 43 0.23 -11.10 3.75
C GLU A 43 -1.26 -10.71 3.75
N MET A 44 -1.57 -9.42 3.62
CA MET A 44 -2.94 -8.94 3.48
C MET A 44 -3.55 -9.40 2.16
N GLN A 45 -2.85 -9.27 1.03
CA GLN A 45 -3.36 -9.70 -0.27
C GLN A 45 -3.68 -11.20 -0.28
N GLU A 46 -2.84 -12.04 0.32
CA GLU A 46 -3.07 -13.49 0.41
C GLU A 46 -4.32 -13.83 1.24
N ARG A 47 -4.62 -13.08 2.31
CA ARG A 47 -5.86 -13.25 3.08
C ARG A 47 -7.09 -12.70 2.36
N TYR A 48 -6.95 -11.54 1.72
CA TYR A 48 -8.07 -10.80 1.12
C TYR A 48 -8.50 -11.38 -0.23
N ALA A 49 -7.53 -11.68 -1.09
CA ALA A 49 -7.74 -12.09 -2.48
C ALA A 49 -6.63 -13.06 -2.93
N PRO A 50 -6.54 -14.29 -2.38
CA PRO A 50 -5.51 -15.28 -2.76
C PRO A 50 -5.47 -15.60 -4.26
N GLU A 51 -6.62 -15.44 -4.93
CA GLU A 51 -6.84 -15.62 -6.36
C GLU A 51 -6.30 -14.47 -7.23
N ALA A 52 -5.73 -13.42 -6.64
CA ALA A 52 -5.22 -12.27 -7.39
C ALA A 52 -4.23 -12.70 -8.49
N SER A 53 -4.27 -11.97 -9.60
CA SER A 53 -3.36 -12.18 -10.73
C SER A 53 -1.91 -11.98 -10.31
N GLU A 54 -0.98 -12.56 -11.07
CA GLU A 54 0.45 -12.35 -10.84
C GLU A 54 0.83 -10.86 -10.91
N ALA A 55 0.20 -10.10 -11.82
CA ALA A 55 0.41 -8.65 -11.94
C ALA A 55 0.03 -7.90 -10.65
N VAL A 56 -1.12 -8.24 -10.05
CA VAL A 56 -1.53 -7.66 -8.76
C VAL A 56 -0.57 -8.05 -7.64
N LYS A 57 -0.15 -9.33 -7.58
CA LYS A 57 0.80 -9.81 -6.56
C LYS A 57 2.13 -9.06 -6.63
N LEU A 58 2.66 -8.87 -7.84
CA LEU A 58 3.87 -8.07 -8.08
C LEU A 58 3.67 -6.59 -7.70
N ALA A 59 2.55 -5.98 -8.10
CA ALA A 59 2.25 -4.59 -7.79
C ALA A 59 2.09 -4.34 -6.28
N VAL A 60 1.39 -5.24 -5.58
CA VAL A 60 1.23 -5.22 -4.11
C VAL A 60 2.59 -5.25 -3.41
N ARG A 61 3.50 -6.14 -3.84
CA ARG A 61 4.86 -6.18 -3.27
C ARG A 61 5.65 -4.90 -3.55
N ALA A 62 5.45 -4.30 -4.72
CA ALA A 62 6.20 -3.13 -5.17
C ALA A 62 5.57 -1.77 -4.84
N GLN A 63 4.42 -1.72 -4.16
CA GLN A 63 3.59 -0.51 -4.08
C GLN A 63 4.31 0.75 -3.56
N HIS A 64 5.19 0.60 -2.57
CA HIS A 64 6.05 1.67 -2.04
C HIS A 64 7.55 1.39 -2.25
N ILE A 65 7.89 0.69 -3.33
CA ILE A 65 9.28 0.30 -3.59
C ILE A 65 10.23 1.50 -3.55
N GLN A 66 11.25 1.42 -2.69
CA GLN A 66 12.25 2.46 -2.42
C GLN A 66 11.69 3.85 -2.08
N ARG A 67 10.49 3.94 -1.51
CA ARG A 67 9.83 5.22 -1.21
C ARG A 67 10.65 6.17 -0.35
N TRP A 68 11.46 5.65 0.57
CA TRP A 68 12.36 6.43 1.41
C TRP A 68 13.32 7.34 0.62
N LYS A 69 13.62 7.03 -0.65
CA LYS A 69 14.47 7.87 -1.53
C LYS A 69 13.82 9.20 -1.91
N THR A 70 12.49 9.31 -1.80
CA THR A 70 11.74 10.54 -2.12
C THR A 70 10.90 10.94 -0.90
N PRO A 71 11.51 11.45 0.19
CA PRO A 71 10.78 11.80 1.40
C PRO A 71 9.87 13.03 1.21
N ARG A 72 8.76 13.07 1.96
CA ARG A 72 7.77 14.17 1.92
C ARG A 72 8.39 15.53 2.25
N SER A 73 9.42 15.55 3.08
CA SER A 73 10.15 16.76 3.51
C SER A 73 10.86 17.48 2.37
N ASN A 74 11.08 16.83 1.22
CA ASN A 74 11.69 17.45 0.04
C ASN A 74 10.71 18.36 -0.73
N PHE A 75 9.45 18.45 -0.32
CA PHE A 75 8.40 19.21 -0.99
C PHE A 75 7.75 20.20 -0.01
N PRO A 76 7.21 21.35 -0.48
CA PRO A 76 6.51 22.31 0.38
C PRO A 76 5.43 21.64 1.23
N MET A 77 5.32 21.98 2.52
CA MET A 77 4.35 21.38 3.47
C MET A 77 2.93 21.92 3.31
N ASP A 78 2.49 22.07 2.06
CA ASP A 78 1.15 22.48 1.68
C ASP A 78 0.46 21.38 0.83
N ARG A 79 -0.77 21.69 0.40
CA ARG A 79 -1.57 20.79 -0.44
C ARG A 79 -0.94 20.55 -1.81
N GLN A 80 -0.34 21.57 -2.43
CA GLN A 80 0.23 21.48 -3.77
C GLN A 80 1.49 20.60 -3.76
N GLY A 81 2.40 20.83 -2.81
CA GLY A 81 3.60 20.03 -2.58
C GLY A 81 3.25 18.58 -2.26
N TYR A 82 2.19 18.33 -1.47
CA TYR A 82 1.70 16.97 -1.24
C TYR A 82 1.23 16.27 -2.53
N LEU A 83 0.47 16.97 -3.37
CA LEU A 83 -0.02 16.41 -4.64
C LEU A 83 1.14 16.14 -5.62
N GLN A 84 2.11 17.05 -5.71
CA GLN A 84 3.32 16.87 -6.51
C GLN A 84 4.13 15.66 -6.04
N TRP A 85 4.43 15.58 -4.74
CA TRP A 85 5.13 14.46 -4.13
C TRP A 85 4.44 13.13 -4.41
N ARG A 86 3.13 13.05 -4.14
CA ARG A 86 2.35 11.83 -4.32
C ARG A 86 2.33 11.37 -5.79
N THR A 87 2.17 12.30 -6.72
CA THR A 87 2.16 11.97 -8.16
C THR A 87 3.54 11.56 -8.65
N GLY A 88 4.60 12.19 -8.14
CA GLY A 88 5.99 11.79 -8.38
C GLY A 88 6.27 10.37 -7.88
N LEU A 89 5.79 10.02 -6.69
CA LEU A 89 5.93 8.67 -6.12
C LEU A 89 5.28 7.61 -7.02
N TYR A 90 4.07 7.85 -7.54
CA TYR A 90 3.42 6.88 -8.44
C TYR A 90 4.26 6.57 -9.68
N LYS A 91 4.88 7.58 -10.27
CA LYS A 91 5.80 7.41 -11.41
C LYS A 91 7.06 6.66 -10.98
N PHE A 92 7.70 7.11 -9.90
CA PHE A 92 8.94 6.52 -9.38
C PHE A 92 8.79 5.03 -9.04
N HIS A 93 7.71 4.65 -8.34
CA HIS A 93 7.46 3.26 -7.97
C HIS A 93 7.21 2.39 -9.19
N ALA A 94 6.39 2.86 -10.14
CA ALA A 94 6.12 2.13 -11.37
C ALA A 94 7.39 1.91 -12.19
N GLU A 95 8.20 2.96 -12.40
CA GLU A 95 9.47 2.86 -13.15
C GLU A 95 10.47 1.93 -12.45
N THR A 96 10.58 2.02 -11.12
CA THR A 96 11.47 1.16 -10.33
C THR A 96 11.04 -0.31 -10.40
N ALA A 97 9.75 -0.60 -10.22
CA ALA A 97 9.21 -1.95 -10.33
C ALA A 97 9.43 -2.52 -11.74
N GLY A 98 9.10 -1.75 -12.77
CA GLY A 98 9.24 -2.17 -14.16
C GLY A 98 10.69 -2.47 -14.56
N ARG A 99 11.66 -1.65 -14.12
CA ARG A 99 13.09 -1.91 -14.35
C ARG A 99 13.54 -3.23 -13.72
N LEU A 100 13.22 -3.45 -12.45
CA LEU A 100 13.59 -4.69 -11.73
C LEU A 100 12.90 -5.93 -12.34
N MET A 101 11.65 -5.80 -12.80
CA MET A 101 10.95 -6.86 -13.52
C MET A 101 11.62 -7.19 -14.86
N LYS A 102 12.09 -6.18 -15.60
CA LYS A 102 12.81 -6.39 -16.87
C LYS A 102 14.11 -7.15 -16.66
N GLU A 103 14.86 -6.81 -15.60
CA GLU A 103 16.12 -7.48 -15.23
C GLU A 103 15.93 -8.97 -14.94
N VAL A 104 14.77 -9.38 -14.41
CA VAL A 104 14.43 -10.79 -14.15
C VAL A 104 13.67 -11.47 -15.30
N GLY A 105 13.52 -10.80 -16.43
CA GLY A 105 13.01 -11.39 -17.68
C GLY A 105 11.49 -11.38 -17.86
N TYR A 106 10.77 -10.43 -17.25
CA TYR A 106 9.39 -10.15 -17.64
C TYR A 106 9.32 -9.43 -19.00
N ASP A 107 8.28 -9.73 -19.76
CA ASP A 107 7.96 -9.02 -21.00
C ASP A 107 7.34 -7.64 -20.73
N ASP A 108 7.31 -6.81 -21.78
CA ASP A 108 6.85 -5.42 -21.67
C ASP A 108 5.34 -5.33 -21.36
N GLU A 109 4.55 -6.32 -21.79
CA GLU A 109 3.10 -6.38 -21.49
C GLU A 109 2.84 -6.53 -19.99
N MET A 110 3.49 -7.51 -19.35
CA MET A 110 3.36 -7.71 -17.90
C MET A 110 3.92 -6.52 -17.12
N ILE A 111 5.04 -5.94 -17.57
CA ILE A 111 5.64 -4.75 -16.96
C ILE A 111 4.67 -3.56 -17.01
N GLU A 112 4.05 -3.27 -18.15
CA GLU A 112 3.10 -2.16 -18.28
C GLU A 112 1.83 -2.37 -17.46
N ARG A 113 1.36 -3.62 -17.35
CA ARG A 113 0.24 -3.97 -16.47
C ARG A 113 0.58 -3.68 -15.00
N VAL A 114 1.74 -4.12 -14.50
CA VAL A 114 2.19 -3.81 -13.13
C VAL A 114 2.39 -2.32 -12.91
N LYS A 115 3.03 -1.61 -13.86
CA LYS A 115 3.21 -0.16 -13.79
C LYS A 115 1.88 0.58 -13.70
N THR A 116 0.87 0.14 -14.43
CA THR A 116 -0.48 0.71 -14.38
C THR A 116 -1.10 0.59 -12.99
N ILE A 117 -0.98 -0.59 -12.37
CA ILE A 117 -1.49 -0.87 -11.04
C ILE A 117 -0.72 -0.03 -10.00
N VAL A 118 0.61 -0.12 -9.94
CA VAL A 118 1.47 0.58 -8.96
C VAL A 118 1.32 2.11 -9.04
N SER A 119 1.16 2.66 -10.25
CA SER A 119 0.93 4.10 -10.43
C SER A 119 -0.50 4.56 -10.09
N LYS A 120 -1.34 3.67 -9.57
CA LYS A 120 -2.76 3.89 -9.22
C LYS A 120 -3.60 4.45 -10.37
N LYS A 121 -3.25 4.12 -11.61
CA LYS A 121 -3.99 4.58 -12.79
C LYS A 121 -5.34 3.88 -12.88
N ALA A 122 -6.37 4.63 -13.27
CA ALA A 122 -7.72 4.14 -13.48
C ALA A 122 -8.35 3.47 -12.23
N LEU A 123 -8.05 3.97 -11.03
CA LEU A 123 -8.74 3.54 -9.80
C LEU A 123 -10.27 3.61 -9.98
N LYS A 124 -11.00 2.64 -9.44
CA LYS A 124 -12.44 2.39 -9.64
C LYS A 124 -12.87 1.92 -11.04
N MET A 125 -11.99 1.95 -12.04
CA MET A 125 -12.29 1.48 -13.40
C MET A 125 -11.51 0.21 -13.75
N ASN A 126 -10.24 0.13 -13.35
CA ASN A 126 -9.41 -1.07 -13.50
C ASN A 126 -9.55 -1.95 -12.24
N PRO A 127 -10.09 -3.17 -12.36
CA PRO A 127 -10.27 -4.09 -11.23
C PRO A 127 -8.98 -4.42 -10.49
N GLU A 128 -7.83 -4.47 -11.18
CA GLU A 128 -6.54 -4.80 -10.56
C GLU A 128 -5.97 -3.64 -9.75
N THR A 129 -6.08 -2.43 -10.29
CA THR A 129 -5.75 -1.22 -9.52
C THR A 129 -6.64 -1.10 -8.29
N GLN A 130 -7.94 -1.39 -8.44
CA GLN A 130 -8.88 -1.37 -7.32
C GLN A 130 -8.52 -2.42 -6.27
N LEU A 131 -8.17 -3.65 -6.67
CA LEU A 131 -7.77 -4.71 -5.74
C LEU A 131 -6.52 -4.30 -4.96
N MET A 132 -5.51 -3.72 -5.61
CA MET A 132 -4.34 -3.22 -4.90
C MET A 132 -4.69 -2.08 -3.92
N GLU A 133 -5.57 -1.14 -4.31
CA GLU A 133 -6.01 -0.08 -3.40
C GLU A 133 -6.74 -0.64 -2.17
N ASP A 134 -7.61 -1.64 -2.37
CA ASP A 134 -8.26 -2.35 -1.26
C ASP A 134 -7.22 -2.91 -0.28
N VAL A 135 -6.17 -3.58 -0.78
CA VAL A 135 -5.08 -4.11 0.05
C VAL A 135 -4.33 -2.98 0.78
N VAL A 136 -4.04 -1.86 0.11
CA VAL A 136 -3.40 -0.69 0.72
C VAL A 136 -4.23 -0.17 1.90
N ASP A 137 -5.53 0.02 1.70
CA ASP A 137 -6.42 0.59 2.71
C ASP A 137 -6.63 -0.40 3.89
N LEU A 138 -6.75 -1.71 3.61
CA LEU A 138 -6.81 -2.75 4.65
C LEU A 138 -5.53 -2.79 5.50
N VAL A 139 -4.35 -2.75 4.87
CA VAL A 139 -3.06 -2.70 5.57
C VAL A 139 -2.93 -1.42 6.38
N PHE A 140 -3.38 -0.28 5.84
CA PHE A 140 -3.38 0.98 6.56
C PHE A 140 -4.22 0.88 7.84
N ILE A 141 -5.46 0.38 7.74
CA ILE A 141 -6.35 0.21 8.89
C ILE A 141 -5.71 -0.69 9.95
N GLU A 142 -5.18 -1.86 9.56
CA GLU A 142 -4.69 -2.87 10.50
C GLU A 142 -3.36 -2.50 11.17
N HIS A 143 -2.44 -1.87 10.44
CA HIS A 143 -1.06 -1.71 10.91
C HIS A 143 -0.62 -0.26 11.14
N TYR A 144 -1.23 0.72 10.46
CA TYR A 144 -0.66 2.07 10.39
C TYR A 144 -1.59 3.17 10.92
N MET A 145 -2.91 2.95 10.93
CA MET A 145 -3.90 3.96 11.29
C MET A 145 -3.70 4.46 12.73
N LEU A 146 -3.42 3.57 13.69
CA LEU A 146 -3.18 3.97 15.08
C LEU A 146 -1.93 4.84 15.24
N HIS A 147 -0.83 4.46 14.59
CA HIS A 147 0.40 5.25 14.61
C HIS A 147 0.18 6.61 13.94
N PHE A 148 -0.50 6.64 12.79
CA PHE A 148 -0.87 7.88 12.11
C PHE A 148 -1.75 8.77 12.99
N ALA A 149 -2.64 8.19 13.80
CA ALA A 149 -3.41 8.94 14.78
C ALA A 149 -2.56 9.58 15.88
N GLY A 150 -1.58 8.85 16.40
CA GLY A 150 -0.62 9.38 17.37
C GLY A 150 0.29 10.49 16.81
N GLN A 151 0.49 10.57 15.50
CA GLN A 151 1.26 11.63 14.84
C GLN A 151 0.47 12.94 14.67
N HIS A 152 -0.86 12.89 14.82
CA HIS A 152 -1.76 14.03 14.62
C HIS A 152 -2.68 14.24 15.84
N PRO A 153 -2.12 14.51 17.04
CA PRO A 153 -2.92 14.78 18.24
C PRO A 153 -3.76 16.06 18.13
N GLU A 154 -3.44 16.93 17.17
CA GLU A 154 -4.20 18.15 16.87
C GLU A 154 -5.51 17.91 16.13
N TYR A 155 -5.74 16.70 15.59
CA TYR A 155 -6.98 16.38 14.88
C TYR A 155 -8.11 16.05 15.84
N ASP A 156 -9.21 16.78 15.69
CA ASP A 156 -10.44 16.50 16.40
C ASP A 156 -11.16 15.25 15.83
N GLU A 157 -12.19 14.81 16.54
CA GLU A 157 -13.00 13.67 16.14
C GLU A 157 -13.60 13.83 14.73
N ALA A 158 -14.08 15.03 14.39
CA ALA A 158 -14.68 15.29 13.09
C ALA A 158 -13.67 15.10 11.95
N LYS A 159 -12.43 15.56 12.15
CA LYS A 159 -11.33 15.39 11.21
C LYS A 159 -10.96 13.92 11.06
N TRP A 160 -10.92 13.16 12.15
CA TRP A 160 -10.67 11.72 12.11
C TRP A 160 -11.75 10.96 11.37
N ILE A 161 -13.03 11.27 11.61
CA ILE A 161 -14.14 10.68 10.87
C ILE A 161 -14.02 10.99 9.37
N GLU A 162 -13.65 12.21 8.99
CA GLU A 162 -13.41 12.59 7.59
C GLU A 162 -12.30 11.74 6.95
N ILE A 163 -11.19 11.52 7.66
CA ILE A 163 -10.06 10.71 7.19
C ILE A 163 -10.49 9.26 7.01
N ILE A 164 -11.17 8.67 8.00
CA ILE A 164 -11.66 7.29 7.92
C ILE A 164 -12.65 7.14 6.77
N LYS A 165 -13.58 8.08 6.59
CA LYS A 165 -14.52 8.10 5.46
C LYS A 165 -13.79 8.13 4.11
N LYS A 166 -12.72 8.93 3.99
CA LYS A 166 -11.90 8.99 2.76
C LYS A 166 -11.17 7.69 2.46
N THR A 167 -10.68 6.98 3.47
CA THR A 167 -10.13 5.62 3.30
C THR A 167 -11.24 4.66 2.87
N TRP A 168 -12.36 4.65 3.58
CA TRP A 168 -13.51 3.78 3.28
C TRP A 168 -14.04 3.97 1.85
N GLN A 169 -14.16 5.21 1.36
CA GLN A 169 -14.69 5.53 0.03
C GLN A 169 -13.79 5.08 -1.15
N LYS A 170 -12.53 4.72 -0.89
CA LYS A 170 -11.64 4.16 -1.92
C LYS A 170 -11.78 2.66 -2.03
N MET A 171 -12.10 1.99 -0.94
CA MET A 171 -12.29 0.55 -0.85
C MET A 171 -13.52 0.10 -1.64
N SER A 172 -13.44 -1.10 -2.21
CA SER A 172 -14.58 -1.78 -2.82
C SER A 172 -15.56 -2.33 -1.76
N ALA A 173 -16.76 -2.70 -2.19
CA ALA A 173 -17.74 -3.37 -1.32
C ALA A 173 -17.18 -4.66 -0.71
N ARG A 174 -16.39 -5.45 -1.48
CA ARG A 174 -15.73 -6.65 -0.98
C ARG A 174 -14.76 -6.33 0.18
N ALA A 175 -14.02 -5.23 0.09
CA ALA A 175 -13.09 -4.82 1.15
C ALA A 175 -13.83 -4.28 2.39
N HIS A 176 -14.99 -3.62 2.20
CA HIS A 176 -15.89 -3.26 3.29
C HIS A 176 -16.37 -4.50 4.03
N ASP A 177 -16.90 -5.48 3.30
CA ASP A 177 -17.39 -6.75 3.88
C ASP A 177 -16.27 -7.51 4.59
N PHE A 178 -15.07 -7.56 4.00
CA PHE A 178 -13.91 -8.18 4.61
C PHE A 178 -13.54 -7.53 5.96
N THR A 179 -13.60 -6.19 6.02
CA THR A 179 -13.36 -5.44 7.25
C THR A 179 -14.44 -5.70 8.29
N LEU A 180 -15.72 -5.61 7.91
CA LEU A 180 -16.86 -5.80 8.81
C LEU A 180 -16.99 -7.24 9.32
N ALA A 181 -16.52 -8.22 8.54
CA ALA A 181 -16.46 -9.62 8.93
C ALA A 181 -15.29 -9.94 9.91
N GLY A 182 -14.55 -8.92 10.37
CA GLY A 182 -13.46 -9.09 11.33
C GLY A 182 -12.24 -9.82 10.77
N LYS A 183 -12.01 -9.75 9.45
CA LYS A 183 -10.87 -10.43 8.79
C LYS A 183 -9.57 -9.64 8.88
N ILE A 184 -9.63 -8.42 9.42
CA ILE A 184 -8.48 -7.61 9.82
C ILE A 184 -8.62 -7.21 11.29
N LYS A 185 -7.50 -7.04 11.99
CA LYS A 185 -7.47 -6.46 13.32
C LYS A 185 -7.69 -4.96 13.23
N LEU A 186 -8.76 -4.48 13.85
CA LEU A 186 -8.98 -3.04 13.99
C LEU A 186 -8.17 -2.50 15.18
N PRO A 187 -7.64 -1.27 15.09
CA PRO A 187 -7.02 -0.62 16.23
C PRO A 187 -8.09 -0.30 17.29
N GLU A 188 -8.02 -1.00 18.43
CA GLU A 188 -9.07 -0.99 19.47
C GLU A 188 -9.51 0.43 19.87
N ALA A 189 -8.55 1.33 20.07
CA ALA A 189 -8.80 2.72 20.45
C ALA A 189 -9.61 3.52 19.39
N LEU A 190 -9.59 3.11 18.12
CA LEU A 190 -10.28 3.80 17.03
C LEU A 190 -11.54 3.09 16.55
N VAL A 191 -11.87 1.89 17.09
CA VAL A 191 -13.08 1.14 16.70
C VAL A 191 -14.35 1.99 16.79
N PRO A 192 -14.61 2.77 17.85
CA PRO A 192 -15.80 3.62 17.92
C PRO A 192 -15.87 4.65 16.77
N LEU A 193 -14.75 5.27 16.42
CA LEU A 193 -14.66 6.23 15.33
C LEU A 193 -14.86 5.57 13.96
N ILE A 194 -14.27 4.39 13.76
CA ILE A 194 -14.44 3.61 12.53
C ILE A 194 -15.91 3.25 12.33
N LEU A 195 -16.56 2.70 13.36
CA LEU A 195 -17.99 2.35 13.30
C LEU A 195 -18.88 3.57 13.04
N LYS A 196 -18.57 4.72 13.65
CA LYS A 196 -19.29 5.98 13.40
C LYS A 196 -19.10 6.47 11.97
N ALA A 197 -17.90 6.32 11.41
CA ALA A 197 -17.57 6.77 10.06
C ALA A 197 -18.22 5.92 8.96
N VAL A 198 -18.43 4.61 9.20
CA VAL A 198 -18.95 3.69 8.16
C VAL A 198 -20.46 3.47 8.21
N LYS A 199 -21.12 3.80 9.33
CA LYS A 199 -22.58 3.65 9.51
C LYS A 199 -23.41 4.84 9.03
N GLY A 200 -22.80 5.97 8.68
CA GLY A 200 -23.50 7.18 8.21
C GLY A 200 -22.72 7.91 7.14
#